data_AF-A0A6L7JPT9-F1
#
_entry.id   AF-A0A6L7JPT9-F1
#
_cell.length_a   1.000
_cell.length_b   1.000
_cell.length_c   1.000
_cell.angle_alpha   90.00
_cell.angle_beta   90.00
_cell.angle_gamma   90.00
#
_symmetry.space_group_name_H-M   'P 1'
#
loop_
_entity.id
_entity.type
_entity.pdbx_description
1 polymer ?
#
loop_
_entity_poly.entity_id
_entity_poly.type
_entity_poly.pdbx_seq_one_letter_code
_entity_poly.pdbx_strand_id
1 'polypeptide(L)' 'MRIISGLSGSGKSVALSALEDFGFYCVDNLPIPQLVDFAKNVLASE' A
#
# COMPACT_ATOMS: atom_id res chain seq x y z
N MET A 1 -8.14 1.18 3.07
CA MET A 1 -6.94 1.59 2.31
C MET A 1 -6.05 2.44 3.20
N ARG A 2 -4.77 2.08 3.37
CA ARG A 2 -3.78 2.87 4.11
C ARG A 2 -2.72 3.39 3.15
N ILE A 3 -2.25 4.62 3.33
CA ILE A 3 -1.19 5.23 2.52
C ILE A 3 0.00 5.45 3.45
N ILE A 4 1.16 4.88 3.10
CA ILE A 4 2.43 5.14 3.77
C ILE A 4 3.19 6.19 2.97
N SER A 5 3.66 7.23 3.66
CA SER A 5 4.50 8.30 3.09
C SER A 5 5.64 8.64 4.05
N GLY A 6 6.65 9.33 3.55
CA GLY A 6 7.85 9.70 4.30
C GLY A 6 9.04 9.98 3.39
N LEU A 7 10.06 10.65 3.93
CA LEU A 7 11.32 10.93 3.22
C LEU A 7 12.10 9.64 2.91
N SER A 8 13.08 9.72 2.02
CA SER A 8 14.00 8.60 1.79
C SER A 8 14.73 8.27 3.10
N GLY A 9 14.80 6.98 3.46
CA GLY A 9 15.38 6.51 4.72
C GLY A 9 14.46 6.56 5.94
N SER A 10 13.23 7.06 5.85
CA SER A 10 12.30 7.16 7.00
C SER A 10 11.66 5.83 7.44
N GLY A 11 12.08 4.69 6.88
CA GLY A 11 11.57 3.37 7.26
C GLY A 11 10.25 2.92 6.59
N LYS A 12 9.84 3.51 5.45
CA LYS A 12 8.60 3.09 4.74
C LYS A 12 8.55 1.60 4.42
N SER A 13 9.68 1.02 3.98
CA SER A 13 9.75 -0.42 3.67
C SER A 13 9.57 -1.28 4.92
N VAL A 14 10.13 -0.85 6.06
CA VAL A 14 9.93 -1.54 7.36
C VAL A 14 8.47 -1.46 7.80
N ALA A 15 7.83 -0.30 7.61
CA ALA A 15 6.41 -0.14 7.92
C ALA A 15 5.51 -1.00 7.01
N LEU A 16 5.84 -1.13 5.72
CA LEU A 16 5.13 -2.02 4.80
C LEU A 16 5.27 -3.50 5.23
N SER A 17 6.49 -3.97 5.52
CA SER A 17 6.70 -5.35 6.01
C SER A 17 5.94 -5.63 7.30
N ALA A 18 5.94 -4.71 8.26
CA ALA A 18 5.17 -4.88 9.49
C ALA A 18 3.66 -4.95 9.22
N LEU A 19 3.15 -4.19 8.25
CA LEU A 19 1.74 -4.29 7.86
C LEU A 19 1.42 -5.62 7.18
N GLU A 20 2.31 -6.15 6.35
CA GLU A 20 2.15 -7.48 5.76
C GLU A 20 2.05 -8.56 6.84
N ASP A 21 2.87 -8.49 7.90
CA ASP A 21 2.80 -9.39 9.06
C ASP A 21 1.45 -9.32 9.80
N PHE A 22 0.78 -8.16 9.77
CA PHE A 22 -0.57 -7.98 10.32
C PHE A 22 -1.70 -8.37 9.35
N GLY A 23 -1.36 -8.97 8.20
CA GLY A 23 -2.33 -9.45 7.21
C GLY A 23 -2.80 -8.38 6.22
N PHE A 24 -2.07 -7.25 6.08
CA PHE A 24 -2.37 -6.28 5.03
C PHE A 24 -1.77 -6.70 3.69
N TYR A 25 -2.53 -6.46 2.61
CA TYR A 25 -1.96 -6.46 1.26
C TYR A 25 -1.30 -5.10 1.00
N CYS A 26 0.01 -5.10 0.87
CA CYS A 26 0.82 -3.90 0.66
C CYS A 26 1.28 -3.81 -0.81
N VAL A 27 1.15 -2.62 -1.41
CA VAL A 27 1.64 -2.32 -2.76
C VAL A 27 2.52 -1.09 -2.68
N ASP A 28 3.78 -1.24 -3.08
CA ASP A 28 4.74 -0.13 -3.16
C ASP A 28 4.82 0.42 -4.59
N ASN A 29 5.21 1.70 -4.71
CA ASN A 29 5.44 2.39 -5.97
C ASN A 29 4.26 2.36 -6.97
N LEU A 30 3.02 2.34 -6.48
CA LEU A 30 1.82 2.43 -7.32
C LEU A 30 1.66 3.86 -7.88
N PRO A 31 1.56 4.06 -9.20
CA PRO A 31 1.25 5.35 -9.78
C PRO A 31 -0.09 5.90 -9.29
N ILE A 32 -0.12 7.18 -8.89
CA ILE A 32 -1.32 7.87 -8.39
C ILE A 32 -2.55 7.69 -9.31
N PRO A 33 -2.45 7.79 -10.67
CA PRO A 33 -3.61 7.61 -11.53
C PRO A 33 -4.24 6.23 -11.45
N GLN A 34 -3.49 5.19 -11.08
CA GLN A 34 -3.96 3.80 -11.00
C GLN A 34 -4.54 3.44 -9.63
N LEU A 35 -4.34 4.28 -8.62
CA LEU A 35 -4.73 4.02 -7.23
C LEU A 35 -6.23 3.75 -7.08
N VAL A 36 -7.07 4.55 -7.75
CA VAL A 36 -8.52 4.43 -7.66
C VAL A 36 -9.02 3.13 -8.28
N ASP A 37 -8.51 2.78 -9.47
CA ASP A 37 -8.95 1.57 -10.18
C ASP A 37 -8.41 0.31 -9.50
N PHE A 38 -7.17 0.35 -9.00
CA PHE A 38 -6.63 -0.71 -8.16
C PHE A 38 -7.50 -0.94 -6.91
N ALA A 39 -7.85 0.12 -6.18
CA ALA A 39 -8.70 0.01 -5.00
C ALA A 39 -10.09 -0.58 -5.34
N LYS A 40 -10.71 -0.16 -6.45
CA LYS A 40 -11.99 -0.74 -6.91
C LYS A 40 -11.87 -2.22 -7.21
N ASN A 41 -10.84 -2.64 -7.94
CA ASN A 41 -10.67 -4.04 -8.33
C ASN A 41 -10.41 -4.94 -7.12
N VAL A 42 -9.63 -4.47 -6.15
CA VAL A 42 -9.36 -5.24 -4.92
C VAL A 42 -10.58 -5.30 -4.02
N LEU A 43 -11.34 -4.21 -3.89
CA LEU A 43 -12.56 -4.17 -3.07
C LEU A 43 -13.75 -4.90 -3.72
N ALA A 44 -13.79 -4.99 -5.05
CA ALA A 44 -14.82 -5.72 -5.78
C ALA A 44 -14.54 -7.23 -5.88
N SER A 45 -13.39 -7.69 -5.39
CA SER A 45 -13.01 -9.11 -5.41
C SER A 45 -13.57 -9.90 -4.21
N GLU A 46 -14.72 -9.48 -3.66
CA GLU A 46 -15.49 -10.22 -2.65
C GLU A 46 -16.55 -11.12 -3.29
#